data_AF-A0A8D6UBG6-F1
#
_entry.id   AF-A0A8D6UBG6-F1
#
_cell.length_a   1.000
_cell.length_b   1.000
_cell.length_c   1.000
_cell.angle_alpha   90.00
_cell.angle_beta   90.00
_cell.angle_gamma   90.00
#
_symmetry.space_group_name_H-M   'P 1'
#
loop_
_entity.id
_entity.type
_entity.pdbx_description
1 polymer ?
#
loop_
_entity_poly.entity_id
_entity_poly.type
_entity_poly.pdbx_seq_one_letter_code
_entity_poly.pdbx_strand_id
1 'polypeptide(L)'
;MQPKTFIDVSSHNGEISVDDYRALARQGVGGVVVKLTEDTWYNNPKAPSQVRNAQIAGLQVSTYHFSRYTTEEEARAEARFYIQAAQKLNLPKSTVMVNDFEDSKMLYNINRNTQAWVNEMRKHGYNNLMF
;
A
#
# COMPACT_ATOMS: atom_id res chain seq x y z
N MET A 1 7.32 -24.56 7.56
CA MET A 1 6.62 -23.33 8.02
C MET A 1 5.25 -23.33 7.37
N GLN A 2 4.17 -23.09 8.12
CA GLN A 2 2.85 -22.88 7.52
C GLN A 2 2.93 -21.70 6.53
N PRO A 3 2.29 -21.74 5.34
CA PRO A 3 2.16 -20.57 4.50
C PRO A 3 1.47 -19.47 5.32
N LYS A 4 2.12 -18.33 5.51
CA LYS A 4 1.51 -17.19 6.19
C LYS A 4 0.57 -16.51 5.20
N THR A 5 -0.71 -16.43 5.55
CA THR A 5 -1.69 -15.64 4.79
C THR A 5 -1.55 -14.16 5.14
N PHE A 6 -2.14 -13.29 4.35
CA PHE A 6 -2.26 -11.87 4.66
C PHE A 6 -3.70 -11.42 4.43
N ILE A 7 -4.05 -10.26 4.99
CA ILE A 7 -5.28 -9.54 4.69
C ILE A 7 -4.92 -8.18 4.10
N ASP A 8 -5.79 -7.59 3.30
CA ASP A 8 -5.72 -6.17 2.94
C ASP A 8 -6.83 -5.38 3.66
N VAL A 9 -6.55 -4.12 3.98
CA VAL A 9 -7.47 -3.25 4.71
C VAL A 9 -7.43 -1.82 4.22
N SER A 10 -8.55 -1.14 4.31
CA SER A 10 -8.72 0.27 3.97
C SER A 10 -9.61 0.98 4.99
N SER A 11 -9.98 2.24 4.74
CA SER A 11 -10.96 2.92 5.58
C SER A 11 -12.33 2.23 5.60
N HIS A 12 -12.66 1.40 4.60
CA HIS A 12 -13.91 0.65 4.55
C HIS A 12 -14.02 -0.38 5.67
N ASN A 13 -12.89 -0.87 6.18
CA ASN A 13 -12.85 -1.80 7.33
C ASN A 13 -12.91 -1.06 8.68
N GLY A 14 -12.95 0.27 8.66
CA GLY A 14 -12.90 1.09 9.87
C GLY A 14 -11.56 1.01 10.58
N GLU A 15 -11.60 1.23 11.89
CA GLU A 15 -10.43 1.05 12.74
C GLU A 15 -10.31 -0.41 13.16
N ILE A 16 -9.10 -0.96 13.08
CA ILE A 16 -8.81 -2.35 13.47
C ILE A 16 -7.91 -2.28 14.69
N SER A 17 -8.37 -2.87 15.80
CA SER A 17 -7.63 -2.82 17.06
C SER A 17 -6.42 -3.77 17.04
N VAL A 18 -5.53 -3.61 18.01
CA VAL A 18 -4.41 -4.56 18.22
C VAL A 18 -4.94 -5.98 18.49
N ASP A 19 -6.03 -6.11 19.23
CA ASP A 19 -6.57 -7.41 19.60
C ASP A 19 -7.27 -8.11 18.44
N ASP A 20 -7.88 -7.35 17.51
CA ASP A 20 -8.40 -7.89 16.25
C ASP A 20 -7.25 -8.47 15.41
N TYR A 21 -6.15 -7.73 15.24
CA TYR A 21 -4.98 -8.25 14.53
C TYR A 21 -4.34 -9.46 15.22
N ARG A 22 -4.31 -9.50 16.56
CA ARG A 22 -3.85 -10.68 17.29
C ARG A 22 -4.79 -11.87 17.11
N ALA A 23 -6.09 -11.65 17.01
CA ALA A 23 -7.05 -12.70 16.72
C ALA A 23 -6.81 -13.30 15.33
N LEU A 24 -6.58 -12.45 14.32
CA LEU A 24 -6.19 -12.87 12.98
C LEU A 24 -4.85 -13.62 12.97
N ALA A 25 -3.87 -13.15 13.75
CA ALA A 25 -2.57 -13.81 13.88
C ALA A 25 -2.72 -15.24 14.43
N ARG A 26 -3.60 -15.46 15.42
CA ARG A 26 -3.92 -16.79 15.95
C ARG A 26 -4.58 -17.71 14.91
N GLN A 27 -5.21 -17.14 13.88
CA GLN A 27 -5.78 -17.88 12.75
C GLN A 27 -4.79 -18.10 11.59
N GLY A 28 -3.53 -17.68 11.75
CA GLY A 28 -2.46 -17.90 10.76
C GLY A 28 -2.16 -16.72 9.84
N VAL A 29 -2.83 -15.58 10.02
CA VAL A 29 -2.50 -14.34 9.30
C VAL A 29 -1.13 -13.84 9.76
N GLY A 30 -0.20 -13.70 8.83
CA GLY A 30 1.17 -13.25 9.11
C GLY A 30 1.45 -11.81 8.72
N GLY A 31 0.56 -11.14 7.99
CA GLY A 31 0.75 -9.77 7.54
C GLY A 31 -0.53 -9.06 7.14
N VAL A 32 -0.42 -7.76 6.94
CA VAL A 32 -1.48 -6.89 6.44
C VAL A 32 -0.96 -5.99 5.33
N VAL A 33 -1.79 -5.72 4.31
CA VAL A 33 -1.54 -4.73 3.26
C VAL A 33 -2.51 -3.56 3.47
N VAL A 34 -2.01 -2.42 3.95
CA VAL A 34 -2.87 -1.26 4.29
C VAL A 34 -2.95 -0.28 3.11
N LYS A 35 -4.16 0.13 2.70
CA LYS A 35 -4.35 1.22 1.72
C LYS A 35 -3.78 2.50 2.29
N LEU A 36 -2.86 3.15 1.60
CA LEU A 36 -2.42 4.49 1.99
C LEU A 36 -3.13 5.58 1.19
N THR A 37 -3.17 5.41 -0.13
CA THR A 37 -3.57 6.48 -1.04
C THR A 37 -4.42 5.96 -2.19
N GLU A 38 -5.18 6.84 -2.81
CA GLU A 38 -5.84 6.64 -4.10
C GLU A 38 -5.72 7.93 -4.92
N ASP A 39 -5.36 7.79 -6.20
CA ASP A 39 -5.01 8.93 -7.07
C ASP A 39 -4.03 9.88 -6.33
N THR A 40 -4.21 11.18 -6.48
CA THR A 40 -3.39 12.25 -5.89
C THR A 40 -4.14 13.02 -4.80
N TRP A 41 -5.36 12.59 -4.45
CA TRP A 41 -6.24 13.33 -3.54
C TRP A 41 -6.64 12.54 -2.29
N TYR A 42 -6.86 11.23 -2.38
CA TYR A 42 -7.36 10.44 -1.26
C TYR A 42 -6.21 9.92 -0.40
N ASN A 43 -6.23 10.22 0.90
CA ASN A 43 -5.46 9.52 1.91
C ASN A 43 -6.40 8.70 2.78
N ASN A 44 -6.05 7.45 3.07
CA ASN A 44 -6.79 6.65 4.04
C ASN A 44 -6.62 7.25 5.45
N PRO A 45 -7.66 7.83 6.05
CA PRO A 45 -7.56 8.46 7.37
C PRO A 45 -7.31 7.45 8.50
N LYS A 46 -7.54 6.15 8.26
CA LYS A 46 -7.32 5.06 9.22
C LYS A 46 -5.94 4.42 9.08
N ALA A 47 -5.17 4.74 8.03
CA ALA A 47 -3.85 4.17 7.81
C ALA A 47 -2.90 4.31 9.02
N PRO A 48 -2.81 5.47 9.72
CA PRO A 48 -1.92 5.59 10.88
C PRO A 48 -2.21 4.58 11.99
N SER A 49 -3.48 4.38 12.37
CA SER A 49 -3.84 3.42 13.40
C SER A 49 -3.79 1.97 12.89
N GLN A 50 -4.22 1.71 11.65
CA GLN A 50 -4.15 0.39 11.03
C GLN A 50 -2.69 -0.13 10.94
N VAL A 51 -1.75 0.70 10.50
CA VAL A 51 -0.32 0.37 10.44
C VAL A 51 0.25 0.16 11.85
N ARG A 52 0.02 1.12 12.75
CA ARG A 52 0.57 1.05 14.12
C ARG A 52 0.07 -0.17 14.86
N ASN A 53 -1.23 -0.47 14.79
CA ASN A 53 -1.82 -1.59 15.52
C ASN A 53 -1.35 -2.93 14.98
N ALA A 54 -1.17 -3.05 13.65
CA ALA A 54 -0.62 -4.26 13.04
C ALA A 54 0.83 -4.52 13.48
N GLN A 55 1.66 -3.47 13.54
CA GLN A 55 3.04 -3.56 14.04
C GLN A 55 3.08 -4.03 15.51
N ILE A 56 2.22 -3.46 16.38
CA ILE A 56 2.12 -3.87 17.80
C ILE A 56 1.64 -5.32 17.92
N ALA A 57 0.75 -5.77 17.04
CA ALA A 57 0.28 -7.15 16.98
C ALA A 57 1.34 -8.13 16.42
N GLY A 58 2.49 -7.64 15.94
CA GLY A 58 3.57 -8.46 15.39
C GLY A 58 3.33 -8.93 13.96
N LEU A 59 2.39 -8.32 13.24
CA LEU A 59 2.13 -8.61 11.83
C LEU A 59 3.13 -7.86 10.94
N GLN A 60 3.52 -8.49 9.83
CA GLN A 60 4.26 -7.80 8.78
C GLN A 60 3.36 -6.77 8.10
N VAL A 61 3.81 -5.51 8.02
CA VAL A 61 3.08 -4.45 7.32
C VAL A 61 3.63 -4.24 5.92
N SER A 62 2.75 -4.38 4.95
CA SER A 62 2.90 -3.91 3.58
C SER A 62 1.83 -2.84 3.32
N THR A 63 1.92 -2.14 2.20
CA THR A 63 0.90 -1.14 1.86
C THR A 63 0.54 -1.20 0.39
N TYR A 64 -0.61 -0.61 0.05
CA TYR A 64 -1.00 -0.44 -1.34
C TYR A 64 -1.49 0.97 -1.67
N HIS A 65 -1.41 1.29 -2.94
CA HIS A 65 -1.99 2.47 -3.55
C HIS A 65 -2.96 2.05 -4.64
N PHE A 66 -4.20 2.51 -4.56
CA PHE A 66 -5.18 2.31 -5.62
C PHE A 66 -4.92 3.33 -6.73
N SER A 67 -4.48 2.87 -7.89
CA SER A 67 -4.06 3.77 -8.96
C SER A 67 -5.19 4.14 -9.92
N ARG A 68 -5.10 5.36 -10.47
CA ARG A 68 -6.08 5.92 -11.42
C ARG A 68 -5.41 6.50 -12.68
N TYR A 69 -4.08 6.49 -12.75
CA TYR A 69 -3.32 7.17 -13.81
C TYR A 69 -3.62 6.65 -15.22
N THR A 70 -3.70 7.58 -16.17
CA THR A 70 -3.86 7.31 -17.61
C THR A 70 -2.71 7.85 -18.44
N THR A 71 -1.81 8.62 -17.81
CA THR A 71 -0.59 9.16 -18.42
C THR A 71 0.65 8.88 -17.56
N GLU A 72 1.83 8.99 -18.17
CA GLU A 72 3.11 8.83 -17.44
C GLU A 72 3.29 9.90 -16.35
N GLU A 73 2.78 11.12 -16.54
CA GLU A 73 2.92 12.17 -15.52
C GLU A 73 1.97 11.95 -14.34
N GLU A 74 0.74 11.52 -14.59
CA GLU A 74 -0.18 11.09 -13.53
C GLU A 74 0.42 9.93 -12.73
N ALA A 75 1.02 8.95 -13.42
CA ALA A 75 1.68 7.82 -12.78
C ALA A 75 2.83 8.26 -11.85
N ARG A 76 3.64 9.24 -12.28
CA ARG A 76 4.67 9.84 -11.41
C ARG A 76 4.07 10.65 -10.26
N ALA A 77 2.99 11.38 -10.49
CA ALA A 77 2.32 12.16 -9.45
C ALA A 77 1.74 11.27 -8.35
N GLU A 78 1.06 10.19 -8.74
CA GLU A 78 0.53 9.15 -7.87
C GLU A 78 1.64 8.44 -7.06
N ALA A 79 2.74 8.06 -7.72
CA ALA A 79 3.91 7.50 -7.03
C ALA A 79 4.45 8.44 -5.95
N ARG A 80 4.63 9.73 -6.27
CA ARG A 80 5.11 10.74 -5.30
C ARG A 80 4.13 10.91 -4.13
N PHE A 81 2.83 10.91 -4.40
CA PHE A 81 1.81 11.03 -3.37
C PHE A 81 1.81 9.83 -2.42
N TYR A 82 1.91 8.62 -2.96
CA TYR A 82 2.03 7.39 -2.18
C TYR A 82 3.32 7.36 -1.34
N ILE A 83 4.45 7.78 -1.91
CA ILE A 83 5.71 7.97 -1.18
C ILE A 83 5.54 8.92 0.00
N GLN A 84 4.90 10.07 -0.20
CA GLN A 84 4.68 11.05 0.86
C GLN A 84 3.85 10.45 2.00
N ALA A 85 2.81 9.67 1.69
CA ALA A 85 2.03 8.98 2.70
C ALA A 85 2.86 7.95 3.48
N ALA A 86 3.67 7.14 2.79
CA ALA A 86 4.55 6.17 3.44
C ALA A 86 5.62 6.83 4.34
N GLN A 87 6.18 7.96 3.89
CA GLN A 87 7.14 8.76 4.67
C GLN A 87 6.50 9.36 5.93
N LYS A 88 5.27 9.88 5.84
CA LYS A 88 4.54 10.40 7.01
C LYS A 88 4.32 9.34 8.09
N LEU A 89 4.22 8.07 7.70
CA LEU A 89 4.10 6.93 8.60
C LEU A 89 5.45 6.34 9.02
N ASN A 90 6.57 6.93 8.61
CA ASN A 90 7.94 6.45 8.85
C ASN A 90 8.14 4.98 8.42
N LEU A 91 7.48 4.57 7.33
CA LEU A 91 7.65 3.21 6.81
C LEU A 91 9.06 3.04 6.22
N PRO A 92 9.76 1.95 6.54
CA PRO A 92 11.10 1.70 6.02
C PRO A 92 11.07 1.52 4.50
N LYS A 93 12.18 1.84 3.82
CA LYS A 93 12.32 1.67 2.37
C LYS A 93 12.21 0.21 1.90
N SER A 94 12.36 -0.74 2.82
CA SER A 94 12.16 -2.17 2.59
C SER A 94 10.70 -2.62 2.62
N THR A 95 9.76 -1.75 3.03
CA THR A 95 8.32 -2.04 3.00
C THR A 95 7.90 -2.42 1.58
N VAL A 96 7.11 -3.49 1.48
CA VAL A 96 6.45 -3.86 0.22
C VAL A 96 5.42 -2.79 -0.11
N MET A 97 5.56 -2.20 -1.31
CA MET A 97 4.68 -1.17 -1.85
C MET A 97 3.93 -1.76 -3.05
N VAL A 98 2.62 -1.94 -2.90
CA VAL A 98 1.77 -2.54 -3.93
C VAL A 98 1.14 -1.43 -4.78
N ASN A 99 1.23 -1.56 -6.09
CA ASN A 99 0.49 -0.72 -7.03
C ASN A 99 -0.75 -1.48 -7.51
N ASP A 100 -1.91 -1.10 -6.99
CA ASP A 100 -3.19 -1.73 -7.26
C ASP A 100 -3.85 -1.03 -8.47
N PHE A 101 -3.51 -1.49 -9.68
CA PHE A 101 -3.99 -0.94 -10.95
C PHE A 101 -5.15 -1.78 -11.51
N GLU A 102 -6.38 -1.47 -11.12
CA GLU A 102 -7.56 -2.23 -11.58
C GLU A 102 -8.61 -1.38 -12.29
N ASP A 103 -8.43 -0.06 -12.37
CA ASP A 103 -9.36 0.82 -13.09
C ASP A 103 -9.25 0.61 -14.61
N SER A 104 -10.39 0.33 -15.25
CA SER A 104 -10.47 0.08 -16.70
C SER A 104 -9.99 1.24 -17.56
N LYS A 105 -10.00 2.48 -17.04
CA LYS A 105 -9.44 3.66 -17.72
C LYS A 105 -7.93 3.57 -17.91
N MET A 106 -7.24 2.79 -17.07
CA MET A 106 -5.78 2.63 -17.13
C MET A 106 -5.32 1.72 -18.26
N LEU A 107 -6.23 0.96 -18.90
CA LEU A 107 -5.89 -0.03 -19.93
C LEU A 107 -5.07 0.55 -21.08
N TYR A 108 -5.35 1.80 -21.45
CA TYR A 108 -4.60 2.47 -22.51
C TYR A 108 -3.19 2.83 -22.02
N ASN A 109 -2.16 2.33 -22.71
CA ASN A 109 -0.74 2.53 -22.38
C ASN A 109 -0.33 2.06 -20.97
N ILE A 110 -1.05 1.10 -20.38
CA ILE A 110 -0.84 0.66 -18.99
C ILE A 110 0.62 0.30 -18.66
N ASN A 111 1.31 -0.40 -19.58
CA ASN A 111 2.70 -0.80 -19.38
C ASN A 111 3.64 0.41 -19.30
N ARG A 112 3.44 1.40 -20.17
CA ARG A 112 4.28 2.61 -20.21
C ARG A 112 4.05 3.48 -18.97
N ASN A 113 2.79 3.69 -18.60
CA ASN A 113 2.44 4.48 -17.43
C ASN A 113 2.93 3.80 -16.13
N THR A 114 2.72 2.49 -16.01
CA THR A 114 3.19 1.72 -14.84
C THR A 114 4.72 1.71 -14.75
N GLN A 115 5.44 1.67 -15.89
CA GLN A 115 6.89 1.82 -15.86
C GLN A 115 7.34 3.20 -15.36
N ALA A 116 6.61 4.28 -15.70
CA ALA A 116 6.88 5.61 -15.17
C ALA A 116 6.66 5.67 -13.64
N TRP A 117 5.60 5.03 -13.13
CA TRP A 117 5.36 4.86 -11.69
C TRP A 117 6.51 4.12 -11.00
N VAL A 118 6.93 2.97 -11.55
CA VAL A 118 8.03 2.15 -11.02
C VAL A 118 9.34 2.93 -10.96
N ASN A 119 9.66 3.67 -12.03
CA ASN A 119 10.87 4.47 -12.10
C ASN A 119 10.89 5.56 -11.02
N GLU A 120 9.75 6.22 -10.77
CA GLU A 120 9.64 7.24 -9.73
C GLU A 120 9.77 6.63 -8.33
N MET A 121 9.12 5.48 -8.06
CA MET A 121 9.27 4.77 -6.78
C MET A 121 10.72 4.40 -6.48
N ARG A 122 11.41 3.81 -7.47
CA ARG A 122 12.83 3.40 -7.35
C ARG A 122 13.77 4.59 -7.21
N LYS A 123 13.53 5.68 -7.94
CA LYS A 123 14.27 6.94 -7.81
C LYS A 123 14.24 7.48 -6.38
N HIS A 124 13.16 7.24 -5.64
CA HIS A 124 13.00 7.62 -4.24
C HIS A 124 13.36 6.50 -3.23
N GLY A 125 14.00 5.42 -3.70
CA GLY A 125 14.55 4.34 -2.87
C GLY A 125 13.55 3.26 -2.46
N TYR A 126 12.31 3.27 -2.97
CA TYR A 126 11.35 2.18 -2.75
C TYR A 126 11.51 1.15 -3.86
N ASN A 127 12.25 0.08 -3.57
CA ASN A 127 12.60 -0.95 -4.56
C ASN A 127 11.76 -2.24 -4.43
N ASN A 128 11.07 -2.42 -3.31
CA ASN A 128 10.25 -3.60 -3.02
C ASN A 128 8.82 -3.38 -3.52
N LEU A 129 8.64 -3.49 -4.84
CA LEU A 129 7.38 -3.19 -5.53
C LEU A 129 6.63 -4.49 -5.87
N MET A 130 5.32 -4.49 -5.67
CA MET A 130 4.40 -5.55 -6.09
C MET A 130 3.21 -4.96 -6.84
N PHE A 131 2.50 -5.81 -7.56
CA PHE A 131 1.41 -5.48 -8.46
C PHE A 131 0.30 -6.53 -8.32
#